data_AF-A0A4T0IL94-F1
#
_entry.id   AF-A0A4T0IL94-F1
#
_cell.length_a   1.000
_cell.length_b   1.000
_cell.length_c   1.000
_cell.angle_alpha   90.00
_cell.angle_beta   90.00
_cell.angle_gamma   90.00
#
_symmetry.space_group_name_H-M   'P 1'
#
loop_
_entity.id
_entity.type
_entity.pdbx_description
1 polymer ?
#
loop_
_entity_poly.entity_id
_entity_poly.type
_entity_poly.pdbx_seq_one_letter_code
_entity_poly.pdbx_strand_id
1 'polypeptide(L)'
;MDTAPTAPIAPALDAIFDPAPSPAIREDVSYLGTDEEWQCVIEMLKRDDRDIEDVYDSLKRTVDDEFLSTAAQTMELDSSIKHSVQDTETLANFLSTFQQSMLSTSSQISSLQTKSIEIDNQLHKQRAQAAEIDGLLKELIIPPQLINLIMNQELTDVDAWISGCKSIEGFLRSVEKHQHVKARVQLQSVLQALKTKAADKIRGKLFSLFVPFQASATSNIAFHQTAVLFKYAPLYAFLKRQEPRAAHEVERVYANAARGYYETCLVRYTREAFKIEPRFQELAIGNSANAWESNEEPYELDSVKQRLTYSTLDGPSVFLAYQADDQNFKLPPEAIFRSLLLVFIDNACSEFAFCARFFDDSLHSLYHDKSIKPGVFLSEKEVAIASELGSLKSTQHIWNQVFETAFNQIKGDLLKIPTATTLPSAIFSMIRINDEAHQVCLNRGCLPASNLCAGLRISLWPLLQKEMDARVLALQTLAEETQAPSASLLGTAGNFVSSSMGFSGKRVSPELAEKVSRRYATLYSSLKELSTSDDQMMMQSNIKRLRSLVQSVIEKAAGRSENGDWLASAYSALALQTRSFEDERSYWLEMASKHKK
;
A
#
# COMPACT_ATOMS: atom_id res chain seq x y z
N MET A 1 44.09 22.11 20.96
CA MET A 1 44.56 22.98 19.87
C MET A 1 43.70 24.22 19.93
N ASP A 2 44.09 25.17 20.78
CA ASP A 2 44.90 26.35 20.40
C ASP A 2 43.89 27.49 20.23
N THR A 3 43.91 28.61 20.95
CA THR A 3 44.98 29.39 21.57
C THR A 3 44.36 30.36 22.60
N ALA A 4 45.10 30.68 23.66
CA ALA A 4 44.78 31.76 24.59
C ALA A 4 45.16 33.14 24.00
N PRO A 5 44.58 34.25 24.52
CA PRO A 5 45.27 35.53 24.55
C PRO A 5 45.35 36.05 26.00
N THR A 6 46.53 36.01 26.64
CA THR A 6 47.53 37.09 26.75
C THR A 6 47.02 38.38 27.41
N ALA A 7 47.44 38.57 28.67
CA ALA A 7 47.41 39.83 29.41
C ALA A 7 48.50 40.80 28.93
N PRO A 8 48.29 42.13 29.09
CA PRO A 8 49.37 43.10 29.27
C PRO A 8 49.23 43.76 30.67
N ILE A 9 50.15 43.51 31.60
CA ILE A 9 51.35 44.31 31.90
C ILE A 9 51.01 45.77 32.26
N ALA A 10 50.88 46.02 33.55
CA ALA A 10 50.93 47.37 34.14
C ALA A 10 52.41 47.76 34.36
N PRO A 11 52.87 48.95 33.93
CA PRO A 11 54.13 49.50 34.41
C PRO A 11 53.90 50.41 35.62
N ALA A 12 54.73 50.20 36.63
CA ALA A 12 54.88 51.02 37.82
C ALA A 12 55.39 52.43 37.47
N LEU A 13 54.83 53.44 38.13
CA LEU A 13 55.32 54.83 38.16
C LEU A 13 54.98 55.46 39.52
N ASP A 14 55.35 54.78 40.60
CA ASP A 14 55.48 55.36 41.95
C ASP A 14 56.95 55.73 42.15
N ALA A 15 57.31 56.94 41.72
CA ALA A 15 58.47 57.69 42.20
C ALA A 15 58.50 59.00 41.44
N ILE A 16 58.20 60.11 42.10
CA ILE A 16 58.68 61.48 41.90
C ILE A 16 57.71 62.36 42.69
N PHE A 17 58.10 62.76 43.90
CA PHE A 17 57.83 64.06 44.52
C PHE A 17 58.38 64.04 45.95
N ASP A 18 59.68 64.28 46.09
CA ASP A 18 60.28 64.79 47.32
C ASP A 18 60.48 66.30 47.13
N PRO A 19 59.88 67.18 47.96
CA PRO A 19 60.30 68.57 48.04
C PRO A 19 61.29 68.77 49.20
N ALA A 20 62.52 69.19 48.86
CA ALA A 20 63.53 69.67 49.81
C ALA A 20 63.18 71.07 50.37
N PRO A 21 63.58 71.42 51.61
CA PRO A 21 63.19 72.67 52.27
C PRO A 21 64.09 73.84 51.88
N SER A 22 63.55 75.06 51.88
CA SER A 22 64.29 76.33 51.65
C SER A 22 64.04 77.34 52.78
N PRO A 23 64.99 78.26 53.07
CA PRO A 23 65.41 78.58 54.43
C PRO A 23 64.86 79.90 55.00
N ALA A 24 64.98 80.03 56.33
CA ALA A 24 64.60 81.17 57.15
C ALA A 24 65.46 82.43 56.91
N ILE A 25 64.83 83.61 56.97
CA ILE A 25 65.48 84.93 56.96
C ILE A 25 65.33 85.58 58.34
N ARG A 26 66.46 86.02 58.90
CA ARG A 26 66.66 86.59 60.26
C ARG A 26 66.49 88.11 60.29
N GLU A 27 66.06 88.62 61.45
CA GLU A 27 65.90 90.03 61.86
C GLU A 27 67.22 90.77 62.19
N ASP A 28 67.10 92.10 62.23
CA ASP A 28 67.87 93.14 62.96
C ASP A 28 69.21 93.68 62.41
N VAL A 29 69.22 94.99 62.10
CA VAL A 29 70.34 95.92 62.39
C VAL A 29 69.81 97.36 62.63
N SER A 30 70.04 97.91 63.82
CA SER A 30 69.90 99.33 64.17
C SER A 30 71.26 100.03 64.18
N TYR A 31 71.31 101.34 63.91
CA TYR A 31 72.55 102.13 63.97
C TYR A 31 72.43 103.28 64.99
N LEU A 32 73.40 103.34 65.92
CA LEU A 32 73.57 104.33 66.99
C LEU A 32 74.72 105.28 66.61
N GLY A 33 74.51 106.59 66.71
CA GLY A 33 75.56 107.61 66.55
C GLY A 33 75.47 108.66 67.67
N THR A 34 76.57 108.85 68.40
CA THR A 34 76.70 109.57 69.68
C THR A 34 77.07 111.06 69.54
N ASP A 35 76.66 111.87 70.53
CA ASP A 35 76.55 113.34 70.59
C ASP A 35 77.75 114.26 70.24
N GLU A 36 78.94 113.75 69.94
CA GLU A 36 80.13 114.61 69.74
C GLU A 36 80.28 115.13 68.30
N GLU A 37 79.84 114.36 67.30
CA GLU A 37 79.94 114.76 65.89
C GLU A 37 78.99 115.91 65.55
N TRP A 38 77.84 116.00 66.24
CA TRP A 38 76.86 117.05 66.05
C TRP A 38 77.37 118.42 66.53
N GLN A 39 78.23 118.47 67.54
CA GLN A 39 78.73 119.75 68.06
C GLN A 39 79.66 120.46 67.08
N CYS A 40 80.44 119.72 66.28
CA CYS A 40 81.35 120.33 65.30
C CYS A 40 80.59 120.94 64.11
N VAL A 41 79.50 120.29 63.69
CA VAL A 41 78.62 120.80 62.63
C VAL A 41 77.83 122.03 63.11
N ILE A 42 77.40 122.07 64.37
CA ILE A 42 76.67 123.21 64.95
C ILE A 42 77.57 124.46 65.10
N GLU A 43 78.86 124.31 65.42
CA GLU A 43 79.78 125.47 65.45
C GLU A 43 80.07 126.05 64.06
N MET A 44 80.14 125.21 63.03
CA MET A 44 80.32 125.69 61.65
C MET A 44 79.08 126.44 61.14
N LEU A 45 77.87 125.98 61.48
CA LEU A 45 76.62 126.59 60.99
C LEU A 45 76.25 127.89 61.70
N LYS A 46 76.72 128.13 62.93
CA LYS A 46 76.49 129.41 63.64
C LYS A 46 77.33 130.58 63.10
N ARG A 47 78.34 130.33 62.25
CA ARG A 47 79.30 131.35 61.81
C ARG A 47 78.97 132.01 60.47
N ASP A 48 78.07 131.41 59.67
CA ASP A 48 77.81 131.82 58.28
C ASP A 48 76.32 132.14 57.97
N ASP A 49 75.46 132.32 58.98
CA ASP A 49 74.08 132.85 58.86
C ASP A 49 73.27 132.20 57.71
N ARG A 50 73.31 130.86 57.63
CA ARG A 50 72.65 130.04 56.60
C ARG A 50 71.88 128.91 57.28
N ASP A 51 70.57 128.87 57.04
CA ASP A 51 69.62 127.99 57.73
C ASP A 51 69.87 126.49 57.48
N ILE A 52 69.79 125.74 58.56
CA ILE A 52 70.07 124.30 58.67
C ILE A 52 68.94 123.45 58.04
N GLU A 53 67.74 124.01 57.89
CA GLU A 53 66.55 123.30 57.39
C GLU A 53 66.64 122.93 55.90
N ASP A 54 67.25 123.77 55.05
CA ASP A 54 67.28 123.53 53.60
C ASP A 54 68.16 122.33 53.19
N VAL A 55 69.22 122.06 53.96
CA VAL A 55 70.16 120.95 53.67
C VAL A 55 69.57 119.60 54.07
N TYR A 56 68.79 119.55 55.15
CA TYR A 56 68.12 118.32 55.61
C TYR A 56 67.05 117.87 54.61
N ASP A 57 66.30 118.82 54.06
CA ASP A 57 65.18 118.55 53.15
C ASP A 57 65.64 118.04 51.77
N SER A 58 66.82 118.47 51.30
CA SER A 58 67.36 118.00 50.02
C SER A 58 67.88 116.56 50.09
N LEU A 59 68.51 116.16 51.19
CA LEU A 59 69.12 114.83 51.32
C LEU A 59 68.06 113.73 51.47
N LYS A 60 66.96 114.04 52.15
CA LYS A 60 65.83 113.12 52.33
C LYS A 60 65.14 112.76 51.01
N ARG A 61 64.95 113.73 50.12
CA ARG A 61 64.28 113.51 48.82
C ARG A 61 65.07 112.56 47.91
N THR A 62 66.40 112.65 47.89
CA THR A 62 67.23 111.79 47.02
C THR A 62 67.28 110.32 47.43
N VAL A 63 67.24 110.03 48.74
CA VAL A 63 67.27 108.64 49.23
C VAL A 63 65.92 107.96 49.04
N ASP A 64 64.82 108.69 49.21
CA ASP A 64 63.47 108.18 49.01
C ASP A 64 63.20 107.79 47.54
N ASP A 65 63.73 108.54 46.56
CA ASP A 65 63.54 108.25 45.12
C ASP A 65 64.28 106.98 44.64
N GLU A 66 65.48 106.71 45.17
CA GLU A 66 66.29 105.55 44.75
C GLU A 66 65.72 104.22 45.29
N PHE A 67 65.13 104.26 46.50
CA PHE A 67 64.46 103.11 47.11
C PHE A 67 63.13 102.77 46.41
N LEU A 68 62.36 103.79 46.00
CA LEU A 68 61.11 103.62 45.25
C LEU A 68 61.33 103.04 43.85
N SER A 69 62.41 103.44 43.16
CA SER A 69 62.80 102.92 41.85
C SER A 69 63.12 101.41 41.88
N THR A 70 63.90 100.97 42.87
CA THR A 70 64.34 99.57 42.97
C THR A 70 63.18 98.63 43.40
N ALA A 71 62.26 99.13 44.23
CA ALA A 71 61.02 98.43 44.57
C ALA A 71 60.07 98.26 43.37
N ALA A 72 59.99 99.25 42.49
CA ALA A 72 59.15 99.18 41.28
C ALA A 72 59.62 98.08 40.31
N GLN A 73 60.93 97.97 40.06
CA GLN A 73 61.49 96.96 39.15
C GLN A 73 61.33 95.53 39.69
N THR A 74 61.45 95.34 41.01
CA THR A 74 61.26 94.02 41.64
C THR A 74 59.79 93.61 41.68
N MET A 75 58.86 94.56 41.87
CA MET A 75 57.41 94.31 41.71
C MET A 75 57.02 93.98 40.27
N GLU A 76 57.63 94.64 39.28
CA GLU A 76 57.35 94.37 37.86
C GLU A 76 57.81 92.96 37.46
N LEU A 77 58.99 92.53 37.91
CA LEU A 77 59.49 91.17 37.66
C LEU A 77 58.65 90.09 38.35
N ASP A 78 58.24 90.32 39.61
CA ASP A 78 57.35 89.41 40.34
C ASP A 78 55.97 89.30 39.65
N SER A 79 55.47 90.40 39.09
CA SER A 79 54.24 90.39 38.29
C SER A 79 54.37 89.55 37.01
N SER A 80 55.52 89.61 36.32
CA SER A 80 55.75 88.84 35.10
C SER A 80 55.97 87.34 35.38
N ILE A 81 56.61 86.99 36.50
CA ILE A 81 56.76 85.59 36.92
C ILE A 81 55.40 85.02 37.32
N LYS A 82 54.58 85.79 38.06
CA LYS A 82 53.21 85.40 38.39
C LYS A 82 52.36 85.18 37.14
N HIS A 83 52.50 86.02 36.12
CA HIS A 83 51.83 85.82 34.83
C HIS A 83 52.28 84.54 34.12
N SER A 84 53.59 84.25 34.07
CA SER A 84 54.11 83.02 33.44
C SER A 84 53.65 81.75 34.18
N VAL A 85 53.65 81.78 35.52
CA VAL A 85 53.12 80.67 36.34
C VAL A 85 51.62 80.49 36.08
N GLN A 86 50.86 81.58 36.06
CA GLN A 86 49.43 81.54 35.73
C GLN A 86 49.18 80.94 34.33
N ASP A 87 49.97 81.32 33.33
CA ASP A 87 49.84 80.76 31.98
C ASP A 87 50.17 79.26 31.95
N THR A 88 51.22 78.81 32.65
CA THR A 88 51.53 77.38 32.75
C THR A 88 50.47 76.59 33.52
N GLU A 89 49.86 77.17 34.55
CA GLU A 89 48.73 76.58 35.27
C GLU A 89 47.49 76.48 34.37
N THR A 90 47.20 77.49 33.55
CA THR A 90 46.09 77.40 32.59
C THR A 90 46.35 76.31 31.56
N LEU A 91 47.57 76.18 31.04
CA LEU A 91 47.94 75.18 30.04
C LEU A 91 47.92 73.76 30.63
N ALA A 92 48.35 73.59 31.88
CA ALA A 92 48.23 72.35 32.64
C ALA A 92 46.75 71.99 32.89
N ASN A 93 45.93 72.98 33.25
CA ASN A 93 44.49 72.80 33.43
C ASN A 93 43.79 72.44 32.11
N PHE A 94 44.18 73.05 30.99
CA PHE A 94 43.68 72.71 29.64
C PHE A 94 44.10 71.30 29.21
N LEU A 95 45.36 70.91 29.42
CA LEU A 95 45.81 69.55 29.11
C LEU A 95 45.13 68.51 29.99
N SER A 96 44.92 68.80 31.27
CA SER A 96 44.19 67.93 32.20
C SER A 96 42.71 67.79 31.80
N THR A 97 42.03 68.88 31.47
CA THR A 97 40.65 68.82 30.94
C THR A 97 40.57 68.16 29.57
N PHE A 98 41.56 68.36 28.69
CA PHE A 98 41.62 67.68 27.40
C PHE A 98 41.85 66.18 27.57
N GLN A 99 42.77 65.76 28.44
CA GLN A 99 42.98 64.35 28.78
C GLN A 99 41.72 63.72 29.39
N GLN A 100 41.06 64.42 30.33
CA GLN A 100 39.78 63.97 30.89
C GLN A 100 38.69 63.88 29.82
N SER A 101 38.64 64.82 28.87
CA SER A 101 37.69 64.79 27.75
C SER A 101 37.96 63.62 26.81
N MET A 102 39.23 63.30 26.49
CA MET A 102 39.60 62.17 25.63
C MET A 102 39.35 60.83 26.31
N LEU A 103 39.62 60.71 27.61
CA LEU A 103 39.26 59.52 28.39
C LEU A 103 37.74 59.37 28.50
N SER A 104 37.01 60.47 28.70
CA SER A 104 35.55 60.49 28.70
C SER A 104 34.99 60.09 27.34
N THR A 105 35.44 60.70 26.24
CA THR A 105 35.01 60.36 24.88
C THR A 105 35.39 58.94 24.49
N SER A 106 36.58 58.46 24.86
CA SER A 106 36.97 57.06 24.64
C SER A 106 36.10 56.10 25.44
N SER A 107 35.77 56.44 26.70
CA SER A 107 34.84 55.65 27.51
C SER A 107 33.42 55.64 26.93
N GLN A 108 32.96 56.77 26.37
CA GLN A 108 31.68 56.89 25.69
C GLN A 108 31.66 56.09 24.40
N ILE A 109 32.72 56.16 23.58
CA ILE A 109 32.85 55.37 22.35
C ILE A 109 32.88 53.88 22.68
N SER A 110 33.63 53.46 23.70
CA SER A 110 33.65 52.08 24.18
C SER A 110 32.26 51.64 24.69
N SER A 111 31.57 52.50 25.43
CA SER A 111 30.19 52.22 25.87
C SER A 111 29.21 52.11 24.70
N LEU A 112 29.38 52.91 23.64
CA LEU A 112 28.57 52.87 22.43
C LEU A 112 28.87 51.62 21.60
N GLN A 113 30.14 51.22 21.48
CA GLN A 113 30.52 49.97 20.83
C GLN A 113 29.95 48.77 21.58
N THR A 114 30.04 48.77 22.91
CA THR A 114 29.45 47.72 23.76
C THR A 114 27.94 47.66 23.56
N LYS A 115 27.25 48.81 23.57
CA LYS A 115 25.80 48.89 23.28
C LYS A 115 25.47 48.44 21.86
N SER A 116 26.29 48.76 20.86
CA SER A 116 26.08 48.33 19.48
C SER A 116 26.16 46.81 19.37
N ILE A 117 27.17 46.19 19.97
CA ILE A 117 27.32 44.72 20.01
C ILE A 117 26.17 44.07 20.78
N GLU A 118 25.72 44.68 21.88
CA GLU A 118 24.55 44.21 22.62
C GLU A 118 23.28 44.25 21.77
N ILE A 119 23.03 45.36 21.06
CA ILE A 119 21.89 45.51 20.16
C ILE A 119 21.97 44.51 19.00
N ASP A 120 23.14 44.32 18.41
CA ASP A 120 23.34 43.33 17.34
C ASP A 120 23.05 41.91 17.82
N ASN A 121 23.50 41.57 19.03
CA ASN A 121 23.19 40.28 19.66
C ASN A 121 21.68 40.14 19.96
N GLN A 122 21.02 41.21 20.41
CA GLN A 122 19.56 41.21 20.61
C GLN A 122 18.81 41.06 19.29
N LEU A 123 19.24 41.73 18.22
CA LEU A 123 18.66 41.62 16.89
C LEU A 123 18.85 40.22 16.30
N HIS A 124 20.02 39.61 16.47
CA HIS A 124 20.25 38.23 16.04
C HIS A 124 19.35 37.24 16.80
N LYS A 125 19.21 37.40 18.13
CA LYS A 125 18.28 36.60 18.93
C LYS A 125 16.84 36.76 18.47
N GLN A 126 16.39 38.00 18.22
CA GLN A 126 15.03 38.27 17.73
C GLN A 126 14.79 37.71 16.34
N ARG A 127 15.77 37.78 15.42
CA ARG A 127 15.65 37.16 14.09
C ARG A 127 15.57 35.63 14.16
N ALA A 128 16.38 35.01 15.00
CA ALA A 128 16.32 33.55 15.20
C ALA A 128 14.96 33.13 15.76
N GLN A 129 14.46 33.84 16.77
CA GLN A 129 13.12 33.61 17.33
C GLN A 129 12.01 33.84 16.28
N ALA A 130 12.11 34.90 15.46
CA ALA A 130 11.15 35.17 14.40
C ALA A 130 11.13 34.07 13.34
N ALA A 131 12.28 33.50 12.99
CA ALA A 131 12.38 32.37 12.06
C ALA A 131 11.76 31.09 12.64
N GLU A 132 11.98 30.81 13.93
CA GLU A 132 11.34 29.68 14.62
C GLU A 132 9.81 29.86 14.68
N ILE A 133 9.33 31.07 15.00
CA ILE A 133 7.90 31.38 15.03
C ILE A 133 7.30 31.28 13.63
N ASP A 134 7.96 31.79 12.57
CA ASP A 134 7.49 31.69 11.18
C ASP A 134 7.39 30.22 10.73
N GLY A 135 8.37 29.39 11.09
CA GLY A 135 8.32 27.94 10.86
C GLY A 135 7.10 27.29 11.53
N LEU A 136 6.88 27.60 12.82
CA LEU A 136 5.70 27.13 13.55
C LEU A 136 4.39 27.65 12.93
N LEU A 137 4.35 28.91 12.50
CA LEU A 137 3.16 29.53 11.93
C LEU A 137 2.75 28.83 10.62
N LYS A 138 3.72 28.54 9.75
CA LYS A 138 3.50 27.82 8.48
C LYS A 138 3.03 26.38 8.71
N GLU A 139 3.52 25.71 9.75
CA GLU A 139 3.11 24.34 10.09
C GLU A 139 1.74 24.28 10.78
N LEU A 140 1.33 25.33 11.49
CA LEU A 140 0.15 25.32 12.36
C LEU A 140 -1.06 26.09 11.80
N ILE A 141 -0.88 26.97 10.81
CA ILE A 141 -1.99 27.70 10.17
C ILE A 141 -2.66 26.83 9.12
N ILE A 142 -3.96 26.60 9.31
CA ILE A 142 -4.82 25.96 8.32
C ILE A 142 -5.23 27.03 7.27
N PRO A 143 -4.93 26.83 5.98
CA PRO A 143 -5.37 27.74 4.92
C PRO A 143 -6.91 27.82 4.86
N PRO A 144 -7.51 29.02 4.72
CA PRO A 144 -8.96 29.17 4.64
C PRO A 144 -9.56 28.50 3.39
N GLN A 145 -8.75 28.34 2.34
CA GLN A 145 -9.12 27.59 1.14
C GLN A 145 -9.41 26.11 1.44
N LEU A 146 -8.65 25.48 2.35
CA LEU A 146 -8.87 24.10 2.77
C LEU A 146 -10.20 23.96 3.51
N ILE A 147 -10.53 24.92 4.37
CA ILE A 147 -11.80 24.97 5.09
C ILE A 147 -12.96 25.10 4.11
N ASN A 148 -12.86 26.01 3.13
CA ASN A 148 -13.90 26.19 2.11
C ASN A 148 -14.09 24.95 1.23
N LEU A 149 -13.01 24.26 0.86
CA LEU A 149 -13.07 23.02 0.10
C LEU A 149 -13.86 21.94 0.87
N ILE A 150 -13.52 21.73 2.14
CA ILE A 150 -14.16 20.68 2.95
C ILE A 150 -15.60 21.06 3.32
N MET A 151 -15.86 22.30 3.71
CA MET A 151 -17.16 22.73 4.24
C MET A 151 -18.18 23.00 3.12
N ASN A 152 -17.78 23.71 2.06
CA ASN A 152 -18.73 24.29 1.11
C ASN A 152 -18.75 23.57 -0.25
N GLN A 153 -17.64 22.99 -0.69
CA GLN A 153 -17.58 22.31 -1.99
C GLN A 153 -18.08 20.86 -1.92
N GLU A 154 -18.63 20.38 -3.03
CA GLU A 154 -18.95 18.96 -3.22
C GLU A 154 -17.73 18.19 -3.74
N LEU A 155 -17.77 16.86 -3.66
CA LEU A 155 -16.74 15.95 -4.18
C LEU A 155 -16.84 15.80 -5.72
N THR A 156 -16.60 16.89 -6.43
CA THR A 156 -16.45 16.92 -7.90
C THR A 156 -14.98 16.74 -8.32
N ASP A 157 -14.07 17.51 -7.73
CA ASP A 157 -12.64 17.49 -8.07
C ASP A 157 -11.84 16.55 -7.14
N VAL A 158 -11.71 15.29 -7.55
CA VAL A 158 -11.08 14.23 -6.74
C VAL A 158 -9.64 14.56 -6.33
N ASP A 159 -8.83 15.09 -7.24
CA ASP A 159 -7.42 15.42 -6.97
C ASP A 159 -7.28 16.53 -5.92
N ALA A 160 -8.16 17.53 -5.95
CA ALA A 160 -8.18 18.62 -4.96
C ALA A 160 -8.56 18.09 -3.58
N TRP A 161 -9.53 17.18 -3.52
CA TRP A 161 -9.93 16.49 -2.27
C TRP A 161 -8.82 15.59 -1.72
N ILE A 162 -8.10 14.85 -2.57
CA ILE A 162 -6.96 14.04 -2.14
C ILE A 162 -5.86 14.93 -1.55
N SER A 163 -5.54 16.05 -2.21
CA SER A 163 -4.58 17.02 -1.69
C SER A 163 -5.05 17.63 -0.37
N GLY A 164 -6.32 18.00 -0.27
CA GLY A 164 -6.91 18.52 0.96
C GLY A 164 -6.83 17.53 2.13
N CYS A 165 -7.19 16.27 1.90
CA CYS A 165 -7.05 15.19 2.88
C CYS A 165 -5.60 15.02 3.34
N LYS A 166 -4.62 15.02 2.42
CA LYS A 166 -3.19 14.95 2.77
C LYS A 166 -2.76 16.14 3.63
N SER A 167 -3.23 17.35 3.33
CA SER A 167 -2.97 18.53 4.16
C SER A 167 -3.55 18.40 5.56
N ILE A 168 -4.79 17.90 5.72
CA ILE A 168 -5.40 17.61 7.03
C ILE A 168 -4.53 16.62 7.83
N GLU A 169 -4.09 15.52 7.20
CA GLU A 169 -3.22 14.54 7.86
C GLU A 169 -1.86 15.15 8.27
N GLY A 170 -1.30 16.02 7.42
CA GLY A 170 -0.11 16.80 7.75
C GLY A 170 -0.32 17.68 8.98
N PHE A 171 -1.41 18.45 9.02
CA PHE A 171 -1.74 19.29 10.17
C PHE A 171 -2.00 18.46 11.44
N LEU A 172 -2.62 17.29 11.34
CA LEU A 172 -2.84 16.39 12.48
C LEU A 172 -1.49 15.94 13.08
N ARG A 173 -0.55 15.53 12.23
CA ARG A 173 0.82 15.15 12.65
C ARG A 173 1.59 16.33 13.25
N SER A 174 1.49 17.52 12.65
CA SER A 174 2.12 18.73 13.18
C SER A 174 1.58 19.11 14.56
N VAL A 175 0.28 18.97 14.77
CA VAL A 175 -0.37 19.20 16.07
C VAL A 175 0.08 18.18 17.13
N GLU A 176 0.28 16.92 16.76
CA GLU A 176 0.81 15.88 17.65
C GLU A 176 2.29 16.12 18.03
N LYS A 177 3.09 16.63 17.10
CA LYS A 177 4.51 16.97 17.31
C LYS A 177 4.69 18.15 18.28
N HIS A 178 3.85 19.18 18.16
CA HIS A 178 3.99 20.43 18.93
C HIS A 178 3.10 20.47 20.18
N GLN A 179 3.34 19.55 21.12
CA GLN A 179 2.45 19.36 22.28
C GLN A 179 2.41 20.54 23.25
N HIS A 180 3.44 21.39 23.28
CA HIS A 180 3.62 22.46 24.27
C HIS A 180 2.89 23.78 23.95
N VAL A 181 2.28 23.90 22.76
CA VAL A 181 1.63 25.14 22.30
C VAL A 181 0.18 25.21 22.78
N LYS A 182 -0.22 26.26 23.51
CA LYS A 182 -1.60 26.41 24.02
C LYS A 182 -2.67 26.54 22.93
N ALA A 183 -2.34 27.18 21.80
CA ALA A 183 -3.23 27.35 20.65
C ALA A 183 -3.62 26.01 19.98
N ARG A 184 -2.88 24.93 20.25
CA ARG A 184 -3.18 23.57 19.82
C ARG A 184 -4.61 23.14 20.14
N VAL A 185 -5.12 23.45 21.34
CA VAL A 185 -6.42 22.92 21.77
C VAL A 185 -7.55 23.43 20.87
N GLN A 186 -7.49 24.70 20.49
CA GLN A 186 -8.44 25.32 19.56
C GLN A 186 -8.24 24.80 18.14
N LEU A 187 -6.99 24.63 17.71
CA LEU A 187 -6.72 24.09 16.38
C LEU A 187 -7.16 22.62 16.25
N GLN A 188 -6.92 21.82 17.28
CA GLN A 188 -7.29 20.41 17.32
C GLN A 188 -8.80 20.24 17.27
N SER A 189 -9.59 21.09 17.94
CA SER A 189 -11.05 21.03 17.85
C SER A 189 -11.56 21.37 16.45
N VAL A 190 -10.99 22.39 15.81
CA VAL A 190 -11.33 22.76 14.41
C VAL A 190 -10.91 21.66 13.44
N LEU A 191 -9.70 21.11 13.60
CA LEU A 191 -9.17 20.06 12.74
C LEU A 191 -9.97 18.76 12.89
N GLN A 192 -10.41 18.42 14.10
CA GLN A 192 -11.31 17.30 14.34
C GLN A 192 -12.68 17.53 13.68
N ALA A 193 -13.23 18.75 13.73
CA ALA A 193 -14.47 19.08 13.05
C ALA A 193 -14.33 18.97 11.51
N LEU A 194 -13.22 19.46 10.95
CA LEU A 194 -12.90 19.31 9.53
C LEU A 194 -12.72 17.83 9.15
N LYS A 195 -12.03 17.04 9.99
CA LYS A 195 -11.85 15.60 9.81
C LYS A 195 -13.20 14.88 9.72
N THR A 196 -14.09 15.10 10.69
CA THR A 196 -15.42 14.49 10.73
C THR A 196 -16.26 14.94 9.53
N LYS A 197 -16.24 16.23 9.19
CA LYS A 197 -17.02 16.74 8.04
C LYS A 197 -16.53 16.19 6.71
N ALA A 198 -15.20 16.12 6.53
CA ALA A 198 -14.60 15.48 5.36
C ALA A 198 -15.01 14.01 5.29
N ALA A 199 -14.95 13.29 6.42
CA ALA A 199 -15.34 11.89 6.48
C ALA A 199 -16.80 11.66 6.07
N ASP A 200 -17.73 12.49 6.56
CA ASP A 200 -19.15 12.41 6.20
C ASP A 200 -19.40 12.64 4.70
N LYS A 201 -18.71 13.63 4.10
CA LYS A 201 -18.84 13.93 2.67
C LYS A 201 -18.25 12.83 1.80
N ILE A 202 -17.07 12.32 2.15
CA ILE A 202 -16.43 11.20 1.42
C ILE A 202 -17.31 9.97 1.51
N ARG A 203 -17.81 9.63 2.70
CA ARG A 203 -18.73 8.50 2.92
C ARG A 203 -20.00 8.63 2.06
N GLY A 204 -20.67 9.79 2.10
CA GLY A 204 -21.87 10.03 1.31
C GLY A 204 -21.62 9.92 -0.20
N LYS A 205 -20.46 10.43 -0.68
CA LYS A 205 -20.07 10.27 -2.08
C LYS A 205 -19.82 8.81 -2.44
N LEU A 206 -19.07 8.07 -1.64
CA LEU A 206 -18.80 6.64 -1.87
C LEU A 206 -20.12 5.84 -1.91
N PHE A 207 -21.07 6.12 -1.03
CA PHE A 207 -22.39 5.48 -1.06
C PHE A 207 -23.12 5.74 -2.37
N SER A 208 -23.10 6.97 -2.87
CA SER A 208 -23.73 7.31 -4.15
C SER A 208 -23.12 6.55 -5.34
N LEU A 209 -21.84 6.16 -5.26
CA LEU A 209 -21.17 5.38 -6.29
C LEU A 209 -21.57 3.91 -6.29
N PHE A 210 -22.14 3.39 -5.18
CA PHE A 210 -22.58 2.00 -5.06
C PHE A 210 -24.05 1.80 -5.47
N VAL A 211 -24.85 2.87 -5.55
CA VAL A 211 -26.26 2.83 -5.97
C VAL A 211 -26.47 2.11 -7.33
N PRO A 212 -25.64 2.31 -8.37
CA PRO A 212 -25.82 1.62 -9.65
C PRO A 212 -25.75 0.08 -9.57
N PHE A 213 -25.04 -0.46 -8.57
CA PHE A 213 -24.94 -1.92 -8.36
C PHE A 213 -26.23 -2.51 -7.81
N GLN A 214 -26.96 -1.72 -7.03
CA GLN A 214 -28.24 -2.11 -6.43
C GLN A 214 -29.39 -1.95 -7.43
N ALA A 215 -29.29 -0.96 -8.32
CA ALA A 215 -30.37 -0.59 -9.23
C ALA A 215 -30.57 -1.57 -10.40
N SER A 216 -29.49 -2.15 -10.94
CA SER A 216 -29.61 -3.05 -12.08
C SER A 216 -28.53 -4.14 -12.12
N ALA A 217 -28.95 -5.36 -12.40
CA ALA A 217 -28.09 -6.51 -12.70
C ALA A 217 -27.47 -6.45 -14.11
N THR A 218 -27.75 -5.41 -14.91
CA THR A 218 -27.13 -5.19 -16.23
C THR A 218 -25.96 -4.21 -16.19
N SER A 219 -25.70 -3.58 -15.04
CA SER A 219 -24.59 -2.65 -14.86
C SER A 219 -23.26 -3.41 -14.91
N ASN A 220 -22.30 -2.98 -15.74
CA ASN A 220 -20.97 -3.60 -15.77
C ASN A 220 -20.17 -3.22 -14.51
N ILE A 221 -20.26 -4.06 -13.47
CA ILE A 221 -19.61 -3.81 -12.18
C ILE A 221 -18.09 -3.64 -12.32
N ALA A 222 -17.44 -4.44 -13.16
CA ALA A 222 -16.00 -4.38 -13.38
C ALA A 222 -15.56 -3.03 -13.97
N PHE A 223 -16.34 -2.47 -14.90
CA PHE A 223 -16.08 -1.13 -15.42
C PHE A 223 -16.24 -0.05 -14.34
N HIS A 224 -17.30 -0.11 -13.54
CA HIS A 224 -17.50 0.85 -12.46
C HIS A 224 -16.41 0.77 -11.38
N GLN A 225 -15.98 -0.44 -11.03
CA GLN A 225 -14.88 -0.70 -10.08
C GLN A 225 -13.55 -0.10 -10.57
N THR A 226 -13.18 -0.40 -11.81
CA THR A 226 -11.87 0.00 -12.37
C THR A 226 -11.81 1.47 -12.82
N ALA A 227 -12.87 1.98 -13.46
CA ALA A 227 -12.85 3.32 -14.07
C ALA A 227 -13.38 4.43 -13.14
N VAL A 228 -14.30 4.10 -12.24
CA VAL A 228 -14.97 5.08 -11.37
C VAL A 228 -14.46 4.99 -9.94
N LEU A 229 -14.65 3.84 -9.26
CA LEU A 229 -14.35 3.69 -7.84
C LEU A 229 -12.86 3.84 -7.55
N PHE A 230 -11.99 3.28 -8.38
CA PHE A 230 -10.54 3.31 -8.14
C PHE A 230 -9.98 4.73 -7.96
N LYS A 231 -10.56 5.75 -8.62
CA LYS A 231 -10.16 7.15 -8.44
C LYS A 231 -10.33 7.66 -7.00
N TYR A 232 -11.29 7.09 -6.27
CA TYR A 232 -11.62 7.45 -4.89
C TYR A 232 -10.87 6.58 -3.86
N ALA A 233 -10.05 5.61 -4.28
CA ALA A 233 -9.31 4.73 -3.37
C ALA A 233 -8.43 5.50 -2.35
N PRO A 234 -7.70 6.58 -2.73
CA PRO A 234 -6.93 7.36 -1.74
C PRO A 234 -7.80 8.09 -0.71
N LEU A 235 -9.05 8.42 -1.06
CA LEU A 235 -10.00 9.03 -0.13
C LEU A 235 -10.57 8.00 0.85
N TYR A 236 -10.75 6.74 0.41
CA TYR A 236 -11.05 5.63 1.30
C TYR A 236 -9.88 5.35 2.27
N ALA A 237 -8.64 5.38 1.78
CA ALA A 237 -7.44 5.23 2.61
C ALA A 237 -7.37 6.29 3.73
N PHE A 238 -7.70 7.54 3.40
CA PHE A 238 -7.86 8.61 4.40
C PHE A 238 -8.93 8.28 5.45
N LEU A 239 -10.11 7.80 5.03
CA LEU A 239 -11.16 7.37 5.95
C LEU A 239 -10.67 6.25 6.87
N LYS A 240 -9.98 5.25 6.34
CA LYS A 240 -9.48 4.10 7.12
C LYS A 240 -8.49 4.53 8.21
N ARG A 241 -7.60 5.47 7.92
CA ARG A 241 -6.61 5.99 8.88
C ARG A 241 -7.21 6.92 9.92
N GLN A 242 -8.10 7.81 9.50
CA GLN A 242 -8.61 8.88 10.36
C GLN A 242 -9.90 8.52 11.08
N GLU A 243 -10.85 7.86 10.42
CA GLU A 243 -12.18 7.54 10.94
C GLU A 243 -12.59 6.10 10.58
N PRO A 244 -12.05 5.08 11.28
CA PRO A 244 -12.22 3.67 10.92
C PRO A 244 -13.68 3.21 10.99
N ARG A 245 -14.51 3.83 11.84
CA ARG A 245 -15.95 3.52 11.92
C ARG A 245 -16.68 3.83 10.62
N ALA A 246 -16.41 4.99 10.03
CA ALA A 246 -16.98 5.38 8.74
C ALA A 246 -16.45 4.51 7.60
N ALA A 247 -15.17 4.12 7.66
CA ALA A 247 -14.57 3.22 6.68
C ALA A 247 -15.24 1.83 6.67
N HIS A 248 -15.45 1.22 7.84
CA HIS A 248 -16.17 -0.06 7.95
C HIS A 248 -17.63 0.03 7.48
N GLU A 249 -18.29 1.18 7.66
CA GLU A 249 -19.63 1.40 7.12
C GLU A 249 -19.62 1.36 5.58
N VAL A 250 -18.63 2.00 4.94
CA VAL A 250 -18.39 1.94 3.49
C VAL A 250 -18.12 0.53 3.02
N GLU A 251 -17.22 -0.21 3.68
CA GLU A 251 -16.96 -1.62 3.37
C GLU A 251 -18.24 -2.45 3.41
N ARG A 252 -19.05 -2.29 4.46
CA ARG A 252 -20.30 -3.06 4.61
C ARG A 252 -21.34 -2.71 3.55
N VAL A 253 -21.53 -1.42 3.24
CA VAL A 253 -22.49 -0.98 2.21
C VAL A 253 -22.05 -1.47 0.84
N TYR A 254 -20.75 -1.37 0.53
CA TYR A 254 -20.18 -1.94 -0.68
C TYR A 254 -20.41 -3.45 -0.75
N ALA A 255 -20.04 -4.19 0.31
CA ALA A 255 -20.12 -5.64 0.33
C ALA A 255 -21.56 -6.13 0.12
N ASN A 256 -22.54 -5.47 0.75
CA ASN A 256 -23.95 -5.79 0.55
C ASN A 256 -24.44 -5.47 -0.88
N ALA A 257 -24.01 -4.35 -1.45
CA ALA A 257 -24.37 -3.98 -2.82
C ALA A 257 -23.79 -4.96 -3.86
N ALA A 258 -22.50 -5.28 -3.72
CA ALA A 258 -21.82 -6.24 -4.59
C ALA A 258 -22.39 -7.66 -4.42
N ARG A 259 -22.66 -8.09 -3.17
CA ARG A 259 -23.32 -9.38 -2.89
C ARG A 259 -24.65 -9.50 -3.64
N GLY A 260 -25.55 -8.54 -3.48
CA GLY A 260 -26.85 -8.56 -4.14
C GLY A 260 -26.74 -8.61 -5.67
N TYR A 261 -25.76 -7.89 -6.24
CA TYR A 261 -25.47 -7.93 -7.68
C TYR A 261 -25.01 -9.33 -8.12
N TYR A 262 -23.95 -9.87 -7.50
CA TYR A 262 -23.38 -11.15 -7.93
C TYR A 262 -24.33 -12.32 -7.69
N GLU A 263 -25.03 -12.36 -6.56
CA GLU A 263 -26.06 -13.36 -6.29
C GLU A 263 -27.15 -13.34 -7.37
N THR A 264 -27.69 -12.16 -7.68
CA THR A 264 -28.76 -12.02 -8.68
C THR A 264 -28.29 -12.46 -10.06
N CYS A 265 -27.10 -12.03 -10.48
CA CYS A 265 -26.52 -12.39 -11.78
C CYS A 265 -26.25 -13.90 -11.87
N LEU A 266 -25.67 -14.48 -10.82
CA LEU A 266 -25.33 -15.90 -10.78
C LEU A 266 -26.57 -16.78 -10.78
N VAL A 267 -27.57 -16.47 -9.93
CA VAL A 267 -28.83 -17.22 -9.89
C VAL A 267 -29.55 -17.17 -11.24
N ARG A 268 -29.57 -15.99 -11.90
CA ARG A 268 -30.15 -15.87 -13.25
C ARG A 268 -29.40 -16.73 -14.26
N TYR A 269 -28.08 -16.64 -14.29
CA TYR A 269 -27.25 -17.38 -15.24
C TYR A 269 -27.36 -18.90 -15.04
N THR A 270 -27.29 -19.35 -13.79
CA THR A 270 -27.45 -20.75 -13.41
C THR A 270 -28.82 -21.30 -13.77
N ARG A 271 -29.89 -20.52 -13.60
CA ARG A 271 -31.23 -20.91 -14.03
C ARG A 271 -31.32 -21.12 -15.54
N GLU A 272 -30.73 -20.25 -16.35
CA GLU A 272 -30.70 -20.43 -17.81
C GLU A 272 -29.83 -21.64 -18.21
N ALA A 273 -28.75 -21.93 -17.48
CA ALA A 273 -27.95 -23.15 -17.66
C ALA A 273 -28.79 -24.42 -17.44
N PHE A 274 -29.52 -24.49 -16.31
CA PHE A 274 -30.38 -25.63 -15.98
C PHE A 274 -31.62 -25.76 -16.87
N LYS A 275 -32.01 -24.70 -17.58
CA LYS A 275 -33.03 -24.76 -18.64
C LYS A 275 -32.52 -25.48 -19.90
N ILE A 276 -31.21 -25.44 -20.16
CA ILE A 276 -30.57 -26.10 -21.32
C ILE A 276 -30.22 -27.55 -21.01
N GLU A 277 -29.78 -27.85 -19.78
CA GLU A 277 -29.37 -29.20 -19.34
C GLU A 277 -30.29 -30.34 -19.82
N PRO A 278 -31.62 -30.32 -19.59
CA PRO A 278 -32.49 -31.44 -19.95
C PRO A 278 -32.68 -31.63 -21.47
N ARG A 279 -32.28 -30.65 -22.29
CA ARG A 279 -32.39 -30.72 -23.76
C ARG A 279 -31.31 -31.61 -24.36
N PHE A 280 -30.23 -31.81 -23.63
CA PHE A 280 -29.19 -32.76 -23.98
C PHE A 280 -29.64 -34.15 -23.49
N GLN A 281 -30.25 -34.91 -24.38
CA GLN A 281 -30.57 -36.29 -24.09
C GLN A 281 -29.32 -37.14 -24.35
N GLU A 282 -28.79 -37.73 -23.28
CA GLU A 282 -27.77 -38.80 -23.33
C GLU A 282 -28.41 -40.11 -23.83
N LEU A 283 -29.03 -40.06 -25.02
CA LEU A 283 -29.80 -41.17 -25.61
C LEU A 283 -28.98 -42.49 -25.58
N ALA A 284 -27.68 -42.42 -25.86
CA ALA A 284 -26.80 -43.58 -25.98
C ALA A 284 -26.54 -44.41 -24.69
N ILE A 285 -26.73 -43.85 -23.48
CA ILE A 285 -26.48 -44.53 -22.18
C ILE A 285 -27.50 -44.06 -21.13
N GLY A 286 -28.73 -44.56 -21.19
CA GLY A 286 -29.76 -44.19 -20.20
C GLY A 286 -29.46 -44.60 -18.75
N ASN A 287 -28.54 -45.56 -18.53
CA ASN A 287 -28.02 -45.96 -17.22
C ASN A 287 -26.71 -46.75 -17.40
N SER A 288 -25.78 -46.64 -16.45
CA SER A 288 -24.53 -47.40 -16.39
C SER A 288 -24.73 -48.93 -16.42
N ALA A 289 -25.90 -49.43 -16.01
CA ALA A 289 -26.26 -50.85 -16.10
C ALA A 289 -26.44 -51.35 -17.55
N ASN A 290 -26.93 -50.49 -18.46
CA ASN A 290 -27.17 -50.82 -19.87
C ASN A 290 -26.09 -50.25 -20.80
N ALA A 291 -24.98 -49.73 -20.23
CA ALA A 291 -23.96 -48.99 -20.97
C ALA A 291 -23.32 -49.80 -22.11
N TRP A 292 -23.33 -51.12 -22.02
CA TRP A 292 -22.71 -52.05 -22.97
C TRP A 292 -23.70 -52.62 -24.00
N GLU A 293 -24.99 -52.69 -23.66
CA GLU A 293 -26.02 -53.38 -24.43
C GLU A 293 -26.96 -52.45 -25.23
N SER A 294 -26.86 -51.13 -25.01
CA SER A 294 -27.74 -50.18 -25.69
C SER A 294 -27.65 -50.33 -27.22
N ASN A 295 -28.82 -50.39 -27.85
CA ASN A 295 -28.97 -50.50 -29.30
C ASN A 295 -28.72 -49.19 -30.04
N GLU A 296 -28.65 -48.08 -29.32
CA GLU A 296 -28.32 -46.78 -29.88
C GLU A 296 -26.80 -46.64 -29.99
N GLU A 297 -26.31 -46.30 -31.19
CA GLU A 297 -24.88 -46.20 -31.43
C GLU A 297 -24.24 -45.13 -30.52
N PRO A 298 -23.03 -45.38 -29.98
CA PRO A 298 -22.28 -44.36 -29.26
C PRO A 298 -22.06 -43.20 -30.22
N TYR A 299 -22.60 -42.03 -29.86
CA TYR A 299 -22.50 -40.79 -30.63
C TYR A 299 -21.09 -40.70 -31.24
N GLU A 300 -21.04 -40.74 -32.58
CA GLU A 300 -19.86 -41.09 -33.37
C GLU A 300 -18.58 -40.37 -32.90
N LEU A 301 -17.45 -41.06 -33.05
CA LEU A 301 -16.11 -40.71 -32.57
C LEU A 301 -15.68 -39.24 -32.73
N ASP A 302 -16.24 -38.51 -33.70
CA ASP A 302 -16.00 -37.08 -33.95
C ASP A 302 -16.66 -36.14 -32.92
N SER A 303 -17.82 -36.50 -32.38
CA SER A 303 -18.47 -35.73 -31.31
C SER A 303 -17.73 -35.82 -29.99
N VAL A 304 -17.13 -36.98 -29.69
CA VAL A 304 -16.37 -37.16 -28.45
C VAL A 304 -15.18 -36.21 -28.44
N LYS A 305 -14.39 -36.15 -29.52
CA LYS A 305 -13.27 -35.20 -29.63
C LYS A 305 -13.71 -33.74 -29.49
N GLN A 306 -14.81 -33.36 -30.14
CA GLN A 306 -15.37 -32.02 -30.01
C GLN A 306 -15.79 -31.72 -28.57
N ARG A 307 -16.35 -32.70 -27.85
CA ARG A 307 -16.72 -32.58 -26.44
C ARG A 307 -15.51 -32.47 -25.51
N LEU A 308 -14.43 -33.19 -25.80
CA LEU A 308 -13.19 -33.11 -25.04
C LEU A 308 -12.55 -31.72 -25.10
N THR A 309 -12.85 -30.90 -26.12
CA THR A 309 -12.36 -29.51 -26.17
C THR A 309 -12.87 -28.65 -25.00
N TYR A 310 -13.97 -29.03 -24.34
CA TYR A 310 -14.46 -28.31 -23.15
C TYR A 310 -13.60 -28.53 -21.90
N SER A 311 -12.63 -29.45 -21.95
CA SER A 311 -11.74 -29.78 -20.81
C SER A 311 -10.59 -28.79 -20.59
N THR A 312 -10.26 -27.95 -21.57
CA THR A 312 -9.10 -27.02 -21.52
C THR A 312 -9.54 -25.57 -21.58
N LEU A 313 -8.84 -24.63 -20.96
CA LEU A 313 -9.19 -23.21 -20.94
C LEU A 313 -9.27 -22.58 -22.34
N ASP A 314 -8.42 -23.03 -23.28
CA ASP A 314 -8.44 -22.61 -24.70
C ASP A 314 -9.59 -23.22 -25.53
N GLY A 315 -10.44 -24.03 -24.88
CA GLY A 315 -11.65 -24.59 -25.47
C GLY A 315 -12.73 -23.57 -25.81
N PRO A 316 -13.92 -24.04 -26.24
CA PRO A 316 -15.01 -23.18 -26.68
C PRO A 316 -15.44 -22.18 -25.61
N SER A 317 -15.93 -21.02 -26.06
CA SER A 317 -16.39 -19.94 -25.19
C SER A 317 -17.58 -20.37 -24.32
N VAL A 318 -17.70 -19.70 -23.18
CA VAL A 318 -18.86 -19.77 -22.28
C VAL A 318 -20.16 -19.48 -23.05
N PHE A 319 -21.24 -20.20 -22.74
CA PHE A 319 -22.54 -19.93 -23.35
C PHE A 319 -23.15 -18.63 -22.84
N LEU A 320 -23.89 -17.94 -23.71
CA LEU A 320 -24.55 -16.67 -23.39
C LEU A 320 -26.00 -16.93 -22.98
N ALA A 321 -26.47 -16.23 -21.95
CA ALA A 321 -27.79 -16.49 -21.35
C ALA A 321 -28.95 -16.44 -22.37
N TYR A 322 -28.91 -15.55 -23.35
CA TYR A 322 -29.95 -15.45 -24.38
C TYR A 322 -30.03 -16.69 -25.29
N GLN A 323 -28.94 -17.48 -25.41
CA GLN A 323 -28.95 -18.71 -26.20
C GLN A 323 -29.86 -19.78 -25.58
N ALA A 324 -30.15 -19.67 -24.28
CA ALA A 324 -31.10 -20.55 -23.60
C ALA A 324 -32.55 -20.37 -24.07
N ASP A 325 -32.87 -19.26 -24.75
CA ASP A 325 -34.22 -19.00 -25.26
C ASP A 325 -34.53 -19.76 -26.56
N ASP A 326 -33.51 -20.10 -27.35
CA ASP A 326 -33.67 -20.99 -28.50
C ASP A 326 -33.88 -22.42 -28.01
N GLN A 327 -35.05 -23.01 -28.29
CA GLN A 327 -35.39 -24.37 -27.87
C GLN A 327 -34.52 -25.44 -28.54
N ASN A 328 -33.95 -25.14 -29.70
CA ASN A 328 -33.06 -26.05 -30.42
C ASN A 328 -31.62 -26.03 -29.90
N PHE A 329 -31.27 -25.04 -29.08
CA PHE A 329 -29.95 -24.92 -28.49
C PHE A 329 -29.73 -26.01 -27.44
N LYS A 330 -28.74 -26.88 -27.71
CA LYS A 330 -28.33 -28.01 -26.87
C LYS A 330 -26.85 -27.86 -26.54
N LEU A 331 -26.52 -28.08 -25.27
CA LEU A 331 -25.14 -28.11 -24.79
C LEU A 331 -24.90 -29.39 -24.00
N PRO A 332 -23.73 -30.02 -24.17
CA PRO A 332 -23.38 -31.16 -23.34
C PRO A 332 -23.11 -30.70 -21.89
N PRO A 333 -23.25 -31.61 -20.90
CA PRO A 333 -23.13 -31.26 -19.48
C PRO A 333 -21.77 -30.65 -19.13
N GLU A 334 -20.68 -31.11 -19.74
CA GLU A 334 -19.34 -30.52 -19.51
C GLU A 334 -19.23 -29.07 -19.99
N ALA A 335 -19.96 -28.67 -21.04
CA ALA A 335 -19.99 -27.29 -21.52
C ALA A 335 -20.76 -26.37 -20.55
N ILE A 336 -21.84 -26.88 -19.94
CA ILE A 336 -22.61 -26.18 -18.91
C ILE A 336 -21.76 -25.99 -17.65
N PHE A 337 -21.12 -27.06 -17.19
CA PHE A 337 -20.21 -27.03 -16.03
C PHE A 337 -19.06 -26.04 -16.25
N ARG A 338 -18.37 -26.14 -17.39
CA ARG A 338 -17.31 -25.20 -17.80
C ARG A 338 -17.79 -23.76 -17.75
N SER A 339 -18.94 -23.49 -18.36
CA SER A 339 -19.46 -22.13 -18.48
C SER A 339 -19.77 -21.52 -17.11
N LEU A 340 -20.43 -22.28 -16.22
CA LEU A 340 -20.72 -21.84 -14.87
C LEU A 340 -19.44 -21.63 -14.03
N LEU A 341 -18.48 -22.57 -14.14
CA LEU A 341 -17.22 -22.50 -13.41
C LEU A 341 -16.38 -21.28 -13.82
N LEU A 342 -16.19 -21.07 -15.12
CA LEU A 342 -15.37 -19.98 -15.63
C LEU A 342 -15.98 -18.60 -15.33
N VAL A 343 -17.30 -18.44 -15.52
CA VAL A 343 -17.99 -17.19 -15.17
C VAL A 343 -17.87 -16.89 -13.69
N PHE A 344 -18.02 -17.89 -12.83
CA PHE A 344 -17.86 -17.69 -11.40
C PHE A 344 -16.42 -17.29 -11.04
N ILE A 345 -15.43 -18.00 -11.57
CA ILE A 345 -14.01 -17.76 -11.25
C ILE A 345 -13.54 -16.40 -11.74
N ASP A 346 -13.91 -15.99 -12.95
CA ASP A 346 -13.52 -14.68 -13.48
C ASP A 346 -14.08 -13.55 -12.61
N ASN A 347 -15.37 -13.60 -12.25
CA ASN A 347 -15.99 -12.61 -11.37
C ASN A 347 -15.42 -12.65 -9.95
N ALA A 348 -15.19 -13.85 -9.40
CA ALA A 348 -14.59 -14.01 -8.08
C ALA A 348 -13.17 -13.44 -8.02
N CYS A 349 -12.35 -13.70 -9.05
CA CYS A 349 -10.98 -13.20 -9.14
C CYS A 349 -10.93 -11.69 -9.38
N SER A 350 -11.80 -11.15 -10.25
CA SER A 350 -11.87 -9.71 -10.48
C SER A 350 -12.32 -8.95 -9.24
N GLU A 351 -13.28 -9.49 -8.50
CA GLU A 351 -13.71 -8.90 -7.23
C GLU A 351 -12.58 -8.91 -6.20
N PHE A 352 -11.90 -10.05 -6.05
CA PHE A 352 -10.78 -10.18 -5.12
C PHE A 352 -9.68 -9.17 -5.45
N ALA A 353 -9.35 -9.02 -6.74
CA ALA A 353 -8.40 -8.02 -7.21
C ALA A 353 -8.85 -6.58 -6.92
N PHE A 354 -10.13 -6.27 -7.13
CA PHE A 354 -10.68 -4.96 -6.77
C PHE A 354 -10.62 -4.71 -5.27
N CYS A 355 -11.05 -5.67 -4.45
CA CYS A 355 -11.06 -5.54 -2.99
C CYS A 355 -9.65 -5.32 -2.45
N ALA A 356 -8.67 -6.08 -2.95
CA ALA A 356 -7.27 -5.92 -2.61
C ALA A 356 -6.80 -4.50 -2.96
N ARG A 357 -7.11 -3.99 -4.15
CA ARG A 357 -6.62 -2.68 -4.59
C ARG A 357 -7.34 -1.49 -3.97
N PHE A 358 -8.63 -1.61 -3.67
CA PHE A 358 -9.43 -0.49 -3.18
C PHE A 358 -9.38 -0.36 -1.66
N PHE A 359 -9.54 -1.47 -0.93
CA PHE A 359 -9.63 -1.45 0.54
C PHE A 359 -8.28 -1.60 1.26
N ASP A 360 -7.24 -2.01 0.54
CA ASP A 360 -5.89 -2.08 1.09
C ASP A 360 -5.03 -0.88 0.66
N ASP A 361 -4.52 -0.14 1.65
CA ASP A 361 -3.67 1.04 1.43
C ASP A 361 -2.31 0.66 0.84
N SER A 362 -1.86 -0.59 1.06
CA SER A 362 -0.50 -1.00 0.71
C SER A 362 -0.23 -0.99 -0.80
N LEU A 363 -1.24 -1.40 -1.58
CA LEU A 363 -1.17 -1.44 -3.03
C LEU A 363 -1.37 -0.07 -3.67
N HIS A 364 -1.93 0.93 -2.97
CA HIS A 364 -2.16 2.28 -3.53
C HIS A 364 -0.85 2.95 -3.95
N SER A 365 0.25 2.64 -3.27
CA SER A 365 1.59 3.17 -3.58
C SER A 365 2.06 2.79 -5.00
N LEU A 366 1.69 1.60 -5.49
CA LEU A 366 2.04 1.10 -6.82
C LEU A 366 1.33 1.85 -7.94
N TYR A 367 0.22 2.52 -7.62
CA TYR A 367 -0.66 3.20 -8.57
C TYR A 367 -0.57 4.72 -8.48
N HIS A 368 0.45 5.26 -7.82
CA HIS A 368 0.72 6.69 -7.81
C HIS A 368 1.14 7.25 -9.19
N ASP A 369 1.71 6.40 -10.05
CA ASP A 369 2.02 6.79 -11.41
C ASP A 369 0.77 6.68 -12.31
N LYS A 370 0.36 7.80 -12.91
CA LYS A 370 -0.81 7.90 -13.79
C LYS A 370 -0.68 7.02 -15.05
N SER A 371 0.52 6.53 -15.35
CA SER A 371 0.79 5.63 -16.47
C SER A 371 0.33 4.18 -16.25
N ILE A 372 0.25 3.73 -14.99
CA ILE A 372 -0.04 2.33 -14.64
C ILE A 372 -1.51 2.22 -14.26
N LYS A 373 -2.32 1.62 -15.14
CA LYS A 373 -3.70 1.27 -14.83
C LYS A 373 -3.76 -0.15 -14.25
N PRO A 374 -4.51 -0.38 -13.17
CA PRO A 374 -4.71 -1.73 -12.66
C PRO A 374 -5.41 -2.58 -13.74
N GLY A 375 -4.87 -3.78 -13.99
CA GLY A 375 -5.54 -4.78 -14.82
C GLY A 375 -6.80 -5.32 -14.12
N VAL A 376 -7.59 -6.16 -14.80
CA VAL A 376 -8.80 -6.75 -14.19
C VAL A 376 -8.43 -7.73 -13.05
N PHE A 377 -7.31 -8.42 -13.18
CA PHE A 377 -6.80 -9.39 -12.20
C PHE A 377 -5.50 -8.89 -11.55
N LEU A 378 -5.16 -9.44 -10.38
CA LEU A 378 -3.87 -9.18 -9.73
C LEU A 378 -2.74 -9.78 -10.58
N SER A 379 -1.66 -9.03 -10.75
CA SER A 379 -0.40 -9.53 -11.29
C SER A 379 0.37 -10.31 -10.23
N GLU A 380 1.27 -11.20 -10.66
CA GLU A 380 2.14 -11.96 -9.74
C GLU A 380 2.90 -11.07 -8.76
N LYS A 381 3.33 -9.89 -9.21
CA LYS A 381 4.00 -8.88 -8.37
C LYS A 381 3.08 -8.36 -7.26
N GLU A 382 1.83 -8.06 -7.58
CA GLU A 382 0.86 -7.60 -6.58
C GLU A 382 0.51 -8.69 -5.58
N VAL A 383 0.39 -9.94 -6.04
CA VAL A 383 0.13 -11.09 -5.17
C VAL A 383 1.28 -11.29 -4.19
N ALA A 384 2.53 -11.21 -4.66
CA ALA A 384 3.71 -11.30 -3.80
C ALA A 384 3.73 -10.21 -2.72
N ILE A 385 3.53 -8.95 -3.13
CA ILE A 385 3.50 -7.81 -2.20
C ILE A 385 2.36 -7.95 -1.18
N ALA A 386 1.15 -8.26 -1.63
CA ALA A 386 -0.01 -8.43 -0.75
C ALA A 386 0.16 -9.63 0.20
N SER A 387 0.87 -10.68 -0.23
CA SER A 387 1.18 -11.84 0.62
C SER A 387 2.20 -11.49 1.70
N GLU A 388 3.28 -10.79 1.36
CA GLU A 388 4.31 -10.35 2.32
C GLU A 388 3.74 -9.44 3.40
N LEU A 389 2.80 -8.56 3.04
CA LEU A 389 2.22 -7.58 3.96
C LEU A 389 1.04 -8.11 4.79
N GLY A 390 0.60 -9.35 4.59
CA GLY A 390 -0.60 -9.91 5.26
C GLY A 390 -1.95 -9.35 4.76
N SER A 391 -1.89 -8.36 3.86
CA SER A 391 -2.83 -8.02 2.77
C SER A 391 -4.06 -8.91 2.58
N LEU A 392 -3.73 -10.12 2.15
CA LEU A 392 -4.68 -11.05 1.55
C LEU A 392 -5.74 -11.54 2.55
N LYS A 393 -5.44 -11.59 3.85
CA LYS A 393 -6.41 -12.05 4.86
C LYS A 393 -7.52 -11.04 5.08
N SER A 394 -7.18 -9.75 5.13
CA SER A 394 -8.18 -8.68 5.29
C SER A 394 -9.09 -8.60 4.06
N THR A 395 -8.48 -8.71 2.87
CA THR A 395 -9.18 -8.78 1.59
C THR A 395 -10.11 -9.99 1.53
N GLN A 396 -9.65 -11.16 1.98
CA GLN A 396 -10.44 -12.38 2.02
C GLN A 396 -11.69 -12.23 2.89
N HIS A 397 -11.62 -11.51 4.01
CA HIS A 397 -12.78 -11.26 4.85
C HIS A 397 -13.86 -10.44 4.11
N ILE A 398 -13.46 -9.37 3.43
CA ILE A 398 -14.37 -8.55 2.62
C ILE A 398 -14.94 -9.37 1.45
N TRP A 399 -14.08 -10.12 0.77
CA TRP A 399 -14.49 -11.01 -0.32
C TRP A 399 -15.51 -12.05 0.14
N ASN A 400 -15.30 -12.68 1.30
CA ASN A 400 -16.27 -13.62 1.87
C ASN A 400 -17.61 -12.92 2.12
N GLN A 401 -17.61 -11.69 2.64
CA GLN A 401 -18.86 -10.94 2.78
C GLN A 401 -19.54 -10.68 1.43
N VAL A 402 -18.82 -10.53 0.32
CA VAL A 402 -19.43 -10.35 -1.01
C VAL A 402 -19.92 -11.68 -1.60
N PHE A 403 -19.10 -12.73 -1.53
CA PHE A 403 -19.24 -13.92 -2.34
C PHE A 403 -19.65 -15.19 -1.58
N GLU A 404 -19.65 -15.24 -0.25
CA GLU A 404 -19.88 -16.48 0.51
C GLU A 404 -21.20 -17.19 0.15
N THR A 405 -22.27 -16.43 0.03
CA THR A 405 -23.59 -16.92 -0.39
C THR A 405 -23.58 -17.45 -1.83
N ALA A 406 -23.05 -16.67 -2.77
CA ALA A 406 -22.90 -17.04 -4.17
C ALA A 406 -21.99 -18.28 -4.34
N PHE A 407 -20.92 -18.36 -3.54
CA PHE A 407 -19.98 -19.47 -3.48
C PHE A 407 -20.64 -20.77 -3.02
N ASN A 408 -21.43 -20.70 -1.95
CA ASN A 408 -22.15 -21.87 -1.44
C ASN A 408 -23.21 -22.35 -2.44
N GLN A 409 -23.92 -21.41 -3.06
CA GLN A 409 -24.93 -21.71 -4.09
C GLN A 409 -24.29 -22.38 -5.31
N ILE A 410 -23.24 -21.78 -5.89
CA ILE A 410 -22.60 -22.31 -7.09
C ILE A 410 -21.92 -23.65 -6.85
N LYS A 411 -21.37 -23.87 -5.65
CA LYS A 411 -20.81 -25.17 -5.27
C LYS A 411 -21.88 -26.26 -5.34
N GLY A 412 -23.07 -25.98 -4.79
CA GLY A 412 -24.19 -26.91 -4.86
C GLY A 412 -24.68 -27.13 -6.29
N ASP A 413 -24.79 -26.06 -7.08
CA ASP A 413 -25.26 -26.12 -8.46
C ASP A 413 -24.29 -26.85 -9.39
N LEU A 414 -22.99 -26.57 -9.30
CA LEU A 414 -21.95 -27.25 -10.07
C LEU A 414 -21.90 -28.76 -9.78
N LEU A 415 -22.25 -29.19 -8.56
CA LEU A 415 -22.28 -30.61 -8.21
C LEU A 415 -23.54 -31.35 -8.71
N LYS A 416 -24.62 -30.64 -9.10
CA LYS A 416 -25.82 -31.28 -9.67
C LYS A 416 -25.54 -31.87 -11.06
N ILE A 417 -24.77 -31.16 -11.88
CA ILE A 417 -24.43 -31.53 -13.26
C ILE A 417 -23.71 -32.90 -13.33
N PRO A 418 -22.57 -33.12 -12.64
CA PRO A 418 -21.87 -34.41 -12.67
C PRO A 418 -22.67 -35.55 -12.03
N THR A 419 -23.66 -35.26 -11.18
CA THR A 419 -24.55 -36.30 -10.61
C THR A 419 -25.69 -36.69 -11.54
N ALA A 420 -26.02 -35.86 -12.52
CA ALA A 420 -27.08 -36.12 -13.50
C ALA A 420 -26.56 -36.84 -14.76
N THR A 421 -25.30 -36.61 -15.14
CA THR A 421 -24.66 -37.30 -16.27
C THR A 421 -24.23 -38.71 -15.89
N THR A 422 -24.36 -39.64 -16.82
CA THR A 422 -23.81 -41.00 -16.66
C THR A 422 -22.51 -41.19 -17.43
N LEU A 423 -21.98 -40.17 -18.12
CA LEU A 423 -20.77 -40.31 -18.95
C LEU A 423 -19.46 -40.06 -18.18
N PRO A 424 -18.55 -41.05 -18.12
CA PRO A 424 -17.24 -40.87 -17.48
C PRO A 424 -16.37 -39.82 -18.15
N SER A 425 -16.43 -39.70 -19.49
CA SER A 425 -15.67 -38.71 -20.25
C SER A 425 -16.11 -37.27 -19.96
N ALA A 426 -17.41 -37.05 -19.69
CA ALA A 426 -17.94 -35.75 -19.30
C ALA A 426 -17.45 -35.37 -17.90
N ILE A 427 -17.61 -36.27 -16.92
CA ILE A 427 -17.13 -36.06 -15.54
C ILE A 427 -15.61 -35.82 -15.53
N PHE A 428 -14.85 -36.59 -16.31
CA PHE A 428 -13.41 -36.40 -16.36
C PHE A 428 -13.01 -35.09 -17.04
N SER A 429 -13.74 -34.66 -18.08
CA SER A 429 -13.56 -33.32 -18.67
C SER A 429 -13.83 -32.21 -17.65
N MET A 430 -14.85 -32.36 -16.79
CA MET A 430 -15.15 -31.44 -15.69
C MET A 430 -14.03 -31.38 -14.64
N ILE A 431 -13.40 -32.51 -14.33
CA ILE A 431 -12.22 -32.57 -13.44
C ILE A 431 -11.06 -31.80 -14.05
N ARG A 432 -10.77 -32.01 -15.34
CA ARG A 432 -9.67 -31.35 -16.05
C ARG A 432 -9.83 -29.84 -16.10
N ILE A 433 -11.01 -29.35 -16.48
CA ILE A 433 -11.24 -27.90 -16.49
C ILE A 433 -11.20 -27.31 -15.09
N ASN A 434 -11.63 -28.06 -14.06
CA ASN A 434 -11.52 -27.64 -12.66
C ASN A 434 -10.06 -27.55 -12.19
N ASP A 435 -9.19 -28.46 -12.63
CA ASP A 435 -7.76 -28.42 -12.31
C ASP A 435 -7.07 -27.21 -12.98
N GLU A 436 -7.36 -26.94 -14.26
CA GLU A 436 -6.83 -25.75 -14.94
C GLU A 436 -7.36 -24.45 -14.31
N ALA A 437 -8.66 -24.43 -13.99
CA ALA A 437 -9.30 -23.33 -13.28
C ALA A 437 -8.68 -23.09 -11.88
N HIS A 438 -8.31 -24.14 -11.16
CA HIS A 438 -7.62 -24.05 -9.87
C HIS A 438 -6.25 -23.39 -10.03
N GLN A 439 -5.47 -23.77 -11.04
CA GLN A 439 -4.17 -23.14 -11.33
C GLN A 439 -4.33 -21.66 -11.69
N VAL A 440 -5.34 -21.31 -12.49
CA VAL A 440 -5.66 -19.91 -12.79
C VAL A 440 -5.99 -19.11 -11.52
N CYS A 441 -6.75 -19.68 -10.59
CA CYS A 441 -7.04 -19.02 -9.30
C CYS A 441 -5.77 -18.76 -8.49
N LEU A 442 -4.83 -19.71 -8.47
CA LEU A 442 -3.55 -19.58 -7.77
C LEU A 442 -2.69 -18.48 -8.41
N ASN A 443 -2.57 -18.47 -9.74
CA ASN A 443 -1.79 -17.47 -10.48
C ASN A 443 -2.37 -16.05 -10.31
N ARG A 444 -3.70 -15.93 -10.23
CA ARG A 444 -4.40 -14.66 -9.98
C ARG A 444 -4.45 -14.27 -8.49
N GLY A 445 -3.93 -15.10 -7.59
CA GLY A 445 -3.87 -14.85 -6.14
C GLY A 445 -5.22 -14.95 -5.41
N CYS A 446 -6.27 -15.49 -6.02
CA CYS A 446 -7.59 -15.63 -5.40
C CYS A 446 -7.69 -16.93 -4.59
N LEU A 447 -7.21 -16.89 -3.33
CA LEU A 447 -7.25 -18.03 -2.41
C LEU A 447 -8.67 -18.60 -2.19
N PRO A 448 -9.74 -17.78 -2.04
CA PRO A 448 -11.07 -18.31 -1.81
C PRO A 448 -11.63 -19.09 -3.01
N ALA A 449 -11.44 -18.60 -4.24
CA ALA A 449 -11.87 -19.31 -5.44
C ALA A 449 -11.09 -20.62 -5.65
N SER A 450 -9.80 -20.62 -5.29
CA SER A 450 -8.97 -21.83 -5.28
C SER A 450 -9.55 -22.92 -4.36
N ASN A 451 -10.07 -22.56 -3.20
CA ASN A 451 -10.74 -23.49 -2.27
C ASN A 451 -12.01 -24.12 -2.86
N LEU A 452 -12.77 -23.40 -3.70
CA LEU A 452 -13.90 -23.99 -4.43
C LEU A 452 -13.41 -25.15 -5.30
N CYS A 453 -12.40 -24.87 -6.13
CA CYS A 453 -11.89 -25.83 -7.11
C CYS A 453 -11.28 -27.05 -6.41
N ALA A 454 -10.57 -26.86 -5.29
CA ALA A 454 -10.08 -27.96 -4.47
C ALA A 454 -11.22 -28.81 -3.89
N GLY A 455 -12.28 -28.17 -3.38
CA GLY A 455 -13.46 -28.87 -2.86
C GLY A 455 -14.26 -29.61 -3.94
N LEU A 456 -14.36 -29.05 -5.14
CA LEU A 456 -14.96 -29.70 -6.31
C LEU A 456 -14.13 -30.93 -6.72
N ARG A 457 -12.80 -30.82 -6.79
CA ARG A 457 -11.91 -31.94 -7.11
C ARG A 457 -12.14 -33.14 -6.17
N ILE A 458 -12.17 -32.91 -4.87
CA ILE A 458 -12.42 -33.96 -3.86
C ILE A 458 -13.79 -34.65 -4.08
N SER A 459 -14.76 -33.91 -4.59
CA SER A 459 -16.14 -34.39 -4.77
C SER A 459 -16.36 -35.08 -6.12
N LEU A 460 -15.66 -34.64 -7.19
CA LEU A 460 -15.80 -35.14 -8.56
C LEU A 460 -15.13 -36.50 -8.77
N TRP A 461 -13.96 -36.72 -8.15
CA TRP A 461 -13.21 -37.98 -8.31
C TRP A 461 -13.98 -39.23 -7.87
N PRO A 462 -14.64 -39.25 -6.69
CA PRO A 462 -15.50 -40.37 -6.28
C PRO A 462 -16.66 -40.63 -7.24
N LEU A 463 -17.22 -39.58 -7.87
CA LEU A 463 -18.29 -39.73 -8.86
C LEU A 463 -17.79 -40.44 -10.12
N LEU A 464 -16.62 -40.04 -10.62
CA LEU A 464 -15.99 -40.73 -11.75
C LEU A 464 -15.71 -42.20 -11.43
N GLN A 465 -15.17 -42.48 -10.24
CA GLN A 465 -14.88 -43.85 -9.82
C GLN A 465 -16.16 -44.70 -9.72
N LYS A 466 -17.22 -44.16 -9.11
CA LYS A 466 -18.52 -44.83 -9.02
C LYS A 466 -19.07 -45.21 -10.40
N GLU A 467 -19.01 -44.29 -11.37
CA GLU A 467 -19.51 -44.55 -12.74
C GLU A 467 -18.64 -45.54 -13.52
N MET A 468 -17.34 -45.59 -13.24
CA MET A 468 -16.43 -46.59 -13.80
C MET A 468 -16.67 -47.98 -13.19
N ASP A 469 -16.84 -48.05 -11.87
CA ASP A 469 -17.12 -49.30 -11.15
C ASP A 469 -18.48 -49.86 -11.56
N ALA A 470 -19.50 -49.01 -11.74
CA ALA A 470 -20.81 -49.42 -12.25
C ALA A 470 -20.71 -50.05 -13.66
N ARG A 471 -19.88 -49.50 -14.54
CA ARG A 471 -19.63 -50.07 -15.88
C ARG A 471 -18.86 -51.37 -15.84
N VAL A 472 -17.89 -51.49 -14.93
CA VAL A 472 -17.17 -52.74 -14.68
C VAL A 472 -18.14 -53.83 -14.23
N LEU A 473 -19.03 -53.52 -13.28
CA LEU A 473 -20.06 -54.45 -12.80
C LEU A 473 -21.02 -54.85 -13.92
N ALA A 474 -21.50 -53.89 -14.73
CA ALA A 474 -22.37 -54.17 -15.86
C ALA A 474 -21.72 -55.08 -16.92
N LEU A 475 -20.41 -54.92 -17.16
CA LEU A 475 -19.68 -55.80 -18.07
C LEU A 475 -19.42 -57.18 -17.45
N GLN A 476 -19.20 -57.23 -16.14
CA GLN A 476 -19.02 -58.48 -15.40
C GLN A 476 -20.30 -59.31 -15.40
N THR A 477 -21.48 -58.70 -15.15
CA THR A 477 -22.77 -59.41 -15.24
C THR A 477 -23.00 -59.96 -16.65
N LEU A 478 -22.68 -59.19 -17.68
CA LEU A 478 -22.77 -59.64 -19.09
C LEU A 478 -21.80 -60.79 -19.39
N ALA A 479 -20.60 -60.78 -18.79
CA ALA A 479 -19.66 -61.88 -18.90
C ALA A 479 -20.14 -63.13 -18.14
N GLU A 480 -20.77 -62.98 -16.97
CA GLU A 480 -21.22 -64.07 -16.11
C GLU A 480 -22.54 -64.71 -16.57
N GLU A 481 -23.42 -63.97 -17.25
CA GLU A 481 -24.69 -64.43 -17.86
C GLU A 481 -24.46 -65.50 -18.95
N THR A 482 -24.12 -66.69 -18.50
CA THR A 482 -23.89 -67.90 -19.29
C THR A 482 -24.86 -69.03 -18.94
N GLN A 483 -25.70 -68.85 -17.91
CA GLN A 483 -26.76 -69.79 -17.53
C GLN A 483 -28.09 -69.06 -17.40
N ALA A 484 -29.17 -69.73 -17.83
CA ALA A 484 -30.53 -69.26 -17.61
C ALA A 484 -30.76 -68.99 -16.12
N PRO A 485 -31.49 -67.93 -15.72
CA PRO A 485 -31.83 -67.73 -14.33
C PRO A 485 -32.71 -68.91 -13.89
N SER A 486 -32.23 -69.71 -12.94
CA SER A 486 -33.14 -70.53 -12.14
C SER A 486 -34.08 -69.59 -11.38
N ALA A 487 -35.36 -69.92 -11.38
CA ALA A 487 -36.48 -69.09 -10.95
C ALA A 487 -36.54 -68.77 -9.43
N SER A 488 -35.40 -68.60 -8.77
CA SER A 488 -35.31 -68.57 -7.30
C SER A 488 -34.88 -67.21 -6.70
N LEU A 489 -34.65 -66.17 -7.51
CA LEU A 489 -34.18 -64.86 -7.01
C LEU A 489 -35.17 -63.70 -7.22
N LEU A 490 -36.45 -63.99 -7.51
CA LEU A 490 -37.48 -62.96 -7.70
C LEU A 490 -38.21 -62.58 -6.39
N GLY A 491 -37.47 -62.43 -5.29
CA GLY A 491 -38.08 -62.15 -4.00
C GLY A 491 -37.13 -61.41 -3.08
N THR A 492 -36.86 -60.14 -3.38
CA THR A 492 -36.61 -59.01 -2.45
C THR A 492 -35.72 -57.93 -3.08
N ALA A 493 -36.32 -56.99 -3.82
CA ALA A 493 -35.98 -55.56 -3.87
C ALA A 493 -36.78 -54.90 -5.00
N GLY A 494 -37.51 -53.83 -4.68
CA GLY A 494 -38.50 -53.23 -5.57
C GLY A 494 -37.94 -52.47 -6.78
N ASN A 495 -38.85 -52.23 -7.73
CA ASN A 495 -38.77 -51.26 -8.82
C ASN A 495 -37.76 -51.47 -9.95
N PHE A 496 -37.68 -52.67 -10.52
CA PHE A 496 -37.26 -52.85 -11.92
C PHE A 496 -38.48 -53.14 -12.81
N VAL A 497 -39.13 -52.07 -13.28
CA VAL A 497 -40.14 -52.19 -14.35
C VAL A 497 -39.40 -52.18 -15.68
N SER A 498 -39.04 -53.37 -16.16
CA SER A 498 -38.63 -53.59 -17.54
C SER A 498 -39.88 -53.66 -18.41
N SER A 499 -40.28 -52.55 -19.03
CA SER A 499 -41.34 -52.56 -20.04
C SER A 499 -40.74 -52.63 -21.45
N SER A 500 -40.66 -53.85 -21.98
CA SER A 500 -41.21 -54.25 -23.29
C SER A 500 -40.50 -55.49 -23.88
N MET A 501 -41.30 -56.56 -23.99
CA MET A 501 -41.24 -57.68 -24.93
C MET A 501 -39.89 -58.33 -25.27
N GLY A 502 -39.71 -59.56 -24.76
CA GLY A 502 -38.82 -60.56 -25.36
C GLY A 502 -38.18 -61.49 -24.35
N PHE A 503 -38.87 -62.57 -23.99
CA PHE A 503 -38.29 -63.73 -23.32
C PHE A 503 -37.28 -64.40 -24.29
N SER A 504 -36.04 -63.93 -24.30
CA SER A 504 -34.88 -64.62 -24.85
C SER A 504 -33.74 -64.34 -23.91
N GLY A 505 -33.24 -65.37 -23.23
CA GLY A 505 -32.05 -65.24 -22.39
C GLY A 505 -30.93 -64.64 -23.23
N LYS A 506 -30.47 -63.44 -22.88
CA LYS A 506 -29.47 -62.68 -23.62
C LYS A 506 -28.15 -63.44 -23.60
N ARG A 507 -27.96 -64.29 -24.61
CA ARG A 507 -26.69 -64.96 -24.86
C ARG A 507 -25.75 -63.94 -25.50
N VAL A 508 -24.52 -63.81 -24.96
CA VAL A 508 -23.42 -63.09 -25.64
C VAL A 508 -23.33 -63.53 -27.10
N SER A 509 -23.65 -62.60 -28.02
CA SER A 509 -23.64 -62.77 -29.47
C SER A 509 -22.43 -62.06 -30.09
N PRO A 510 -21.97 -62.45 -31.30
CA PRO A 510 -20.86 -61.77 -31.96
C PRO A 510 -21.14 -60.28 -32.20
N GLU A 511 -22.40 -59.91 -32.51
CA GLU A 511 -22.81 -58.51 -32.68
C GLU A 511 -22.71 -57.69 -31.39
N LEU A 512 -23.08 -58.30 -30.25
CA LEU A 512 -22.96 -57.65 -28.93
C LEU A 512 -21.49 -57.46 -28.56
N ALA A 513 -20.63 -58.45 -28.84
CA ALA A 513 -19.20 -58.34 -28.59
C ALA A 513 -18.53 -57.24 -29.44
N GLU A 514 -18.95 -57.05 -30.69
CA GLU A 514 -18.47 -55.94 -31.52
C GLU A 514 -18.91 -54.58 -30.96
N LYS A 515 -20.17 -54.45 -30.52
CA LYS A 515 -20.68 -53.24 -29.85
C LYS A 515 -19.91 -52.92 -28.58
N VAL A 516 -19.66 -53.92 -27.73
CA VAL A 516 -18.86 -53.80 -26.50
C VAL A 516 -17.44 -53.33 -26.80
N SER A 517 -16.80 -53.93 -27.81
CA SER A 517 -15.44 -53.60 -28.26
C SER A 517 -15.35 -52.14 -28.70
N ARG A 518 -16.30 -51.67 -29.53
CA ARG A 518 -16.38 -50.28 -30.00
C ARG A 518 -16.57 -49.30 -28.84
N ARG A 519 -17.47 -49.61 -27.90
CA ARG A 519 -17.74 -48.77 -26.71
C ARG A 519 -16.52 -48.70 -25.78
N TYR A 520 -15.82 -49.81 -25.58
CA TYR A 520 -14.59 -49.86 -24.81
C TYR A 520 -13.50 -49.00 -25.45
N ALA A 521 -13.28 -49.14 -26.76
CA ALA A 521 -12.27 -48.36 -27.47
C ALA A 521 -12.55 -46.85 -27.40
N THR A 522 -13.81 -46.42 -27.56
CA THR A 522 -14.20 -45.01 -27.42
C THR A 522 -14.00 -44.49 -25.99
N LEU A 523 -14.43 -45.26 -24.98
CA LEU A 523 -14.23 -44.90 -23.58
C LEU A 523 -12.74 -44.79 -23.24
N TYR A 524 -11.95 -45.79 -23.60
CA TYR A 524 -10.50 -45.81 -23.40
C TYR A 524 -9.82 -44.62 -24.05
N SER A 525 -10.17 -44.33 -25.31
CA SER A 525 -9.60 -43.19 -26.05
C SER A 525 -9.90 -41.87 -25.36
N SER A 526 -11.17 -41.66 -24.95
CA SER A 526 -11.56 -40.43 -24.25
C SER A 526 -10.87 -40.25 -22.89
N LEU A 527 -10.72 -41.33 -22.11
CA LEU A 527 -10.04 -41.29 -20.82
C LEU A 527 -8.54 -41.06 -21.00
N LYS A 528 -7.92 -41.69 -21.99
CA LYS A 528 -6.47 -41.56 -22.21
C LYS A 528 -6.10 -40.18 -22.75
N GLU A 529 -6.92 -39.60 -23.64
CA GLU A 529 -6.74 -38.21 -24.12
C GLU A 529 -6.85 -37.18 -22.99
N LEU A 530 -7.73 -37.40 -22.01
CA LEU A 530 -7.89 -36.52 -20.85
C LEU A 530 -6.86 -36.76 -19.73
N SER A 531 -6.22 -37.93 -19.69
CA SER A 531 -5.37 -38.34 -18.57
C SER A 531 -4.00 -37.69 -18.56
N THR A 532 -3.56 -37.22 -17.39
CA THR A 532 -2.13 -36.92 -17.13
C THR A 532 -1.43 -38.10 -16.47
N SER A 533 -0.10 -38.02 -16.30
CA SER A 533 0.72 -39.08 -15.69
C SER A 533 0.18 -39.55 -14.32
N ASP A 534 -0.27 -38.61 -13.49
CA ASP A 534 -0.72 -38.91 -12.13
C ASP A 534 -2.14 -39.53 -12.11
N ASP A 535 -3.02 -39.08 -13.01
CA ASP A 535 -4.38 -39.59 -13.14
C ASP A 535 -4.42 -41.05 -13.59
N GLN A 536 -3.41 -41.46 -14.37
CA GLN A 536 -3.30 -42.81 -14.90
C GLN A 536 -3.17 -43.86 -13.79
N MET A 537 -2.56 -43.53 -12.65
CA MET A 537 -2.40 -44.48 -11.53
C MET A 537 -3.76 -44.81 -10.87
N MET A 538 -4.62 -43.80 -10.71
CA MET A 538 -5.92 -43.96 -10.04
C MET A 538 -6.94 -44.72 -10.92
N MET A 539 -6.87 -44.53 -12.24
CA MET A 539 -7.80 -45.16 -13.20
C MET A 539 -7.29 -46.50 -13.75
N GLN A 540 -6.01 -46.84 -13.51
CA GLN A 540 -5.36 -48.02 -14.09
C GLN A 540 -6.06 -49.33 -13.72
N SER A 541 -6.52 -49.46 -12.47
CA SER A 541 -7.18 -50.67 -11.98
C SER A 541 -8.47 -50.95 -12.74
N ASN A 542 -9.31 -49.92 -12.89
CA ASN A 542 -10.59 -50.02 -13.58
C ASN A 542 -10.39 -50.27 -15.08
N ILE A 543 -9.43 -49.60 -15.71
CA ILE A 543 -9.10 -49.81 -17.13
C ILE A 543 -8.57 -51.24 -17.38
N LYS A 544 -7.69 -51.76 -16.52
CA LYS A 544 -7.19 -53.14 -16.60
C LYS A 544 -8.31 -54.16 -16.44
N ARG A 545 -9.23 -53.93 -15.50
CA ARG A 545 -10.39 -54.81 -15.27
C ARG A 545 -11.39 -54.76 -16.42
N LEU A 546 -11.64 -53.58 -17.00
CA LEU A 546 -12.45 -53.46 -18.22
C LEU A 546 -11.81 -54.24 -19.38
N ARG A 547 -10.49 -54.11 -19.57
CA ARG A 547 -9.75 -54.84 -20.62
C ARG A 547 -9.93 -56.36 -20.51
N SER A 548 -9.73 -56.93 -19.32
CA SER A 548 -9.86 -58.37 -19.11
C SER A 548 -11.30 -58.87 -19.26
N LEU A 549 -12.28 -58.07 -18.85
CA LEU A 549 -13.71 -58.41 -19.04
C LEU A 549 -14.12 -58.33 -20.51
N VAL A 550 -13.66 -57.33 -21.27
CA VAL A 550 -13.89 -57.24 -22.73
C VAL A 550 -13.28 -58.45 -23.43
N GLN A 551 -12.06 -58.85 -23.06
CA GLN A 551 -11.42 -60.07 -23.58
C GLN A 551 -12.31 -61.30 -23.31
N SER A 552 -12.82 -61.47 -22.08
CA SER A 552 -13.70 -62.60 -21.73
C SER A 552 -14.99 -62.62 -22.54
N VAL A 553 -15.58 -61.45 -22.81
CA VAL A 553 -16.79 -61.34 -23.63
C VAL A 553 -16.52 -61.73 -25.08
N ILE A 554 -15.39 -61.30 -25.66
CA ILE A 554 -14.98 -61.66 -27.03
C ILE A 554 -14.73 -63.17 -27.13
N GLU A 555 -14.01 -63.77 -26.17
CA GLU A 555 -13.74 -65.21 -26.16
C GLU A 555 -15.04 -66.04 -26.06
N LYS A 556 -15.99 -65.61 -25.23
CA LYS A 556 -17.30 -66.26 -25.10
C LYS A 556 -18.16 -66.12 -26.36
N ALA A 557 -18.07 -64.98 -27.04
CA ALA A 557 -18.76 -64.77 -28.32
C ALA A 557 -18.15 -65.66 -29.44
N ALA A 558 -16.83 -65.82 -29.45
CA ALA A 558 -16.13 -66.66 -30.42
C ALA A 558 -16.49 -68.14 -30.31
N GLY A 559 -16.67 -68.65 -29.09
CA GLY A 559 -17.14 -70.03 -28.86
C GLY A 559 -18.52 -70.32 -29.44
N ARG A 560 -19.24 -69.30 -29.92
CA ARG A 560 -20.56 -69.39 -30.55
C ARG A 560 -20.58 -68.90 -32.01
N SER A 561 -19.45 -68.44 -32.52
CA SER A 561 -19.32 -67.98 -33.91
C SER A 561 -19.05 -69.16 -34.84
N GLU A 562 -19.70 -69.20 -35.99
CA GLU A 562 -19.49 -70.23 -37.02
C GLU A 562 -18.13 -70.07 -37.73
N ASN A 563 -17.53 -68.86 -37.64
CA ASN A 563 -16.27 -68.51 -38.29
C ASN A 563 -15.07 -68.72 -37.35
N GLY A 564 -14.18 -69.66 -37.69
CA GLY A 564 -12.96 -69.96 -36.92
C GLY A 564 -11.99 -68.79 -36.78
N ASP A 565 -12.00 -67.86 -37.74
CA ASP A 565 -11.12 -66.67 -37.75
C ASP A 565 -11.75 -65.42 -37.12
N TRP A 566 -13.00 -65.52 -36.66
CA TRP A 566 -13.75 -64.37 -36.13
C TRP A 566 -13.06 -63.72 -34.93
N LEU A 567 -12.45 -64.52 -34.05
CA LEU A 567 -11.77 -64.02 -32.84
C LEU A 567 -10.50 -63.23 -33.18
N ALA A 568 -9.70 -63.70 -34.14
CA ALA A 568 -8.53 -62.95 -34.63
C ALA A 568 -8.96 -61.65 -35.33
N SER A 569 -10.06 -61.69 -36.10
CA SER A 569 -10.65 -60.51 -36.73
C SER A 569 -11.16 -59.49 -35.70
N ALA A 570 -11.85 -59.94 -34.65
CA ALA A 570 -12.38 -59.08 -33.59
C ALA A 570 -11.27 -58.35 -32.81
N TYR A 571 -10.19 -59.05 -32.45
CA TYR A 571 -9.02 -58.42 -31.82
C TYR A 571 -8.29 -57.45 -32.76
N SER A 572 -8.18 -57.78 -34.05
CA SER A 572 -7.58 -56.86 -35.03
C SER A 572 -8.41 -55.58 -35.23
N ALA A 573 -9.74 -55.69 -35.20
CA ALA A 573 -10.65 -54.55 -35.25
C ALA A 573 -10.53 -53.67 -34.01
N LEU A 574 -10.38 -54.27 -32.82
CA LEU A 574 -10.17 -53.54 -31.58
C LEU A 574 -8.80 -52.82 -31.57
N ALA A 575 -7.75 -53.47 -32.05
CA ALA A 575 -6.42 -52.86 -32.21
C ALA A 575 -6.43 -51.66 -33.18
N LEU A 576 -7.24 -51.73 -34.25
CA LEU A 576 -7.44 -50.61 -35.18
C LEU A 576 -8.19 -49.45 -34.52
N GLN A 577 -9.19 -49.74 -33.68
CA GLN A 577 -9.94 -48.72 -32.95
C GLN A 577 -9.11 -48.03 -31.87
N THR A 578 -8.13 -48.72 -31.26
CA THR A 578 -7.19 -48.16 -30.28
C THR A 578 -5.86 -47.71 -30.89
N ARG A 579 -5.78 -47.49 -32.21
CA ARG A 579 -4.52 -47.23 -32.93
C ARG A 579 -3.68 -46.06 -32.38
N SER A 580 -4.34 -45.09 -31.73
CA SER A 580 -3.70 -43.90 -31.16
C SER A 580 -2.87 -44.21 -29.91
N PHE A 581 -2.99 -45.42 -29.34
CA PHE A 581 -2.34 -45.79 -28.08
C PHE A 581 -1.57 -47.11 -28.22
N GLU A 582 -0.24 -47.00 -28.27
CA GLU A 582 0.68 -48.10 -28.55
C GLU A 582 0.57 -49.26 -27.55
N ASP A 583 0.40 -48.95 -26.26
CA ASP A 583 0.25 -49.95 -25.19
C ASP A 583 -0.97 -50.87 -25.40
N GLU A 584 -2.10 -50.27 -25.75
CA GLU A 584 -3.37 -50.98 -25.93
C GLU A 584 -3.38 -51.72 -27.27
N ARG A 585 -2.90 -51.06 -28.33
CA ARG A 585 -2.77 -51.63 -29.67
C ARG A 585 -1.87 -52.86 -29.67
N SER A 586 -0.73 -52.80 -29.00
CA SER A 586 0.22 -53.92 -28.93
C SER A 586 -0.37 -55.14 -28.24
N TYR A 587 -1.11 -54.91 -27.15
CA TYR A 587 -1.81 -55.97 -26.42
C TYR A 587 -2.84 -56.69 -27.29
N TRP A 588 -3.70 -55.95 -28.00
CA TRP A 588 -4.72 -56.55 -28.86
C TRP A 588 -4.14 -57.22 -30.11
N LEU A 589 -3.05 -56.70 -30.67
CA LEU A 589 -2.33 -57.35 -31.78
C LEU A 589 -1.66 -58.66 -31.36
N GLU A 590 -1.10 -58.72 -30.15
CA GLU A 590 -0.54 -59.96 -29.58
C GLU A 590 -1.63 -61.02 -29.39
N MET A 591 -2.83 -60.61 -28.95
CA MET A 591 -3.97 -61.52 -28.85
C MET A 591 -4.48 -61.96 -30.23
N ALA A 592 -4.52 -61.06 -31.21
CA ALA A 592 -4.91 -61.40 -32.57
C ALA A 592 -3.94 -62.42 -33.20
N SER A 593 -2.62 -62.27 -32.98
CA SER A 593 -1.61 -63.18 -33.54
C SER A 593 -1.63 -64.56 -32.89
N LYS A 594 -1.91 -64.67 -31.59
CA LYS A 594 -2.05 -65.95 -30.85
C LYS A 594 -3.20 -66.82 -31.36
N HIS A 595 -4.22 -66.20 -31.95
CA HIS A 595 -5.45 -66.88 -32.37
C HIS A 595 -5.68 -66.90 -33.88
N LYS A 596 -4.71 -66.41 -34.66
CA LYS A 596 -4.70 -66.53 -36.11
C LYS A 596 -4.26 -67.95 -36.47
N LYS A 597 -5.15 -68.74 -37.07
CA LYS A 597 -4.84 -70.09 -37.55
C LYS A 597 -4.01 -70.07 -38.83
#